data_AF-A0A1M4XEB7-F1
#
_entry.id   AF-A0A1M4XEB7-F1
#
_cell.length_a   1.000
_cell.length_b   1.000
_cell.length_c   1.000
_cell.angle_alpha   90.00
_cell.angle_beta   90.00
_cell.angle_gamma   90.00
#
_symmetry.space_group_name_H-M   'P 1'
#
loop_
_entity.id
_entity.type
_entity.pdbx_description
1 polymer ?
#
loop_
_entity_poly.entity_id
_entity_poly.type
_entity_poly.pdbx_seq_one_letter_code
_entity_poly.pdbx_strand_id
1 'polypeptide(L)'
;MIQSLRSQFRLRSSLSKAALAAAFALFTAGGALAQEPDSYLISYEATPSAGFDLPKLEAAGYSDRAAFAAKALEEIVPKIADAVGIDSNDLDTEVTPGGYLLKTNASLQTEAEISSDEADRFAAGLGYVFRQYSVLVSGLDDENATTGYVVVTFPDKALDDKVAQAFFEKAASVDKGLGGGYTAFGDDQIFLNVVGDDGKPYSGLDNAAFLAGLTKAASEFGPPKPTISGSGTATARFIGNEWDKQPMGEAYIAKLGGAESDVVKALDAVEADYAKLVEATFK
;
A
#
# COMPACT_ATOMS: atom_id res chain seq x y z
N MET A 1 -1.04 -31.83 -9.18
CA MET A 1 -1.52 -31.54 -10.54
C MET A 1 -2.91 -30.92 -10.40
N ILE A 2 -2.97 -29.60 -10.19
CA ILE A 2 -4.22 -28.84 -10.09
C ILE A 2 -3.99 -27.58 -10.94
N GLN A 3 -4.74 -27.52 -12.04
CA GLN A 3 -4.84 -26.41 -12.99
C GLN A 3 -5.59 -25.25 -12.33
N SER A 4 -5.02 -24.04 -12.34
CA SER A 4 -5.42 -22.92 -13.21
C SER A 4 -6.90 -22.52 -13.12
N LEU A 5 -7.17 -21.45 -12.38
CA LEU A 5 -8.33 -20.57 -12.56
C LEU A 5 -7.89 -19.12 -12.34
N ARG A 6 -7.20 -18.56 -13.35
CA ARG A 6 -7.19 -17.11 -13.62
C ARG A 6 -8.15 -16.85 -14.78
N SER A 7 -8.73 -15.63 -14.80
CA SER A 7 -9.68 -15.08 -15.79
C SER A 7 -11.14 -15.39 -15.49
N GLN A 8 -11.91 -14.36 -15.09
CA GLN A 8 -13.05 -13.84 -15.87
C GLN A 8 -13.42 -12.40 -15.44
N PHE A 9 -12.66 -11.40 -15.91
CA PHE A 9 -13.20 -10.04 -16.04
C PHE A 9 -14.09 -10.05 -17.30
N ARG A 10 -15.41 -10.19 -17.12
CA ARG A 10 -16.38 -10.08 -18.22
C ARG A 10 -16.95 -8.66 -18.25
N LEU A 11 -16.52 -7.88 -19.25
CA LEU A 11 -17.30 -6.76 -19.78
C LEU A 11 -18.74 -7.22 -20.04
N ARG A 12 -19.71 -6.60 -19.33
CA ARG A 12 -21.12 -6.66 -19.73
C ARG A 12 -21.45 -5.43 -20.56
N SER A 13 -21.39 -5.61 -21.88
CA SER A 13 -22.10 -4.75 -22.83
C SER A 13 -23.59 -5.12 -22.83
N SER A 14 -24.48 -4.14 -22.70
CA SER A 14 -25.84 -4.27 -23.20
C SER A 14 -26.31 -2.97 -23.86
N LEU A 15 -26.28 -2.96 -25.19
CA LEU A 15 -27.19 -2.17 -26.03
C LEU A 15 -28.49 -2.99 -26.15
N SER A 16 -29.71 -2.45 -26.10
CA SER A 16 -30.23 -1.52 -27.10
C SER A 16 -31.73 -1.18 -26.88
N LYS A 17 -32.11 0.01 -27.38
CA LYS A 17 -33.40 0.44 -28.00
C LYS A 17 -34.57 0.95 -27.13
N ALA A 18 -34.54 2.28 -26.97
CA ALA A 18 -35.52 3.28 -27.46
C ALA A 18 -36.99 3.24 -26.98
N ALA A 19 -37.39 4.28 -26.25
CA ALA A 19 -38.59 5.07 -26.53
C ALA A 19 -38.47 6.49 -25.93
N LEU A 20 -38.93 7.45 -26.72
CA LEU A 20 -38.89 8.90 -26.54
C LEU A 20 -39.88 9.37 -25.47
N ALA A 21 -39.44 10.16 -24.48
CA ALA A 21 -40.30 11.09 -23.77
C ALA A 21 -39.48 12.25 -23.20
N ALA A 22 -39.65 13.43 -23.79
CA ALA A 22 -39.13 14.68 -23.27
C ALA A 22 -39.91 15.05 -22.00
N ALA A 23 -39.20 15.18 -20.88
CA ALA A 23 -39.70 15.88 -19.71
C ALA A 23 -38.56 16.77 -19.17
N PHE A 24 -38.85 18.06 -19.10
CA PHE A 24 -38.05 19.09 -18.45
C PHE A 24 -37.55 18.60 -17.08
N ALA A 25 -36.24 18.35 -16.97
CA ALA A 25 -35.57 18.28 -15.69
C ALA A 25 -34.69 19.53 -15.59
N LEU A 26 -35.03 20.38 -14.63
CA LEU A 26 -34.18 21.46 -14.15
C LEU A 26 -32.77 20.90 -13.91
N PHE A 27 -31.78 21.40 -14.64
CA PHE A 27 -30.37 21.22 -14.31
C PHE A 27 -30.15 21.89 -12.95
N THR A 28 -30.36 21.13 -11.88
CA THR A 28 -29.57 21.35 -10.67
C THR A 28 -28.17 20.89 -11.05
N ALA A 29 -27.25 21.84 -11.15
CA ALA A 29 -25.83 21.54 -11.10
C ALA A 29 -25.53 20.95 -9.72
N GLY A 30 -25.90 19.68 -9.52
CA GLY A 30 -25.26 18.86 -8.52
C GLY A 30 -23.82 18.77 -8.97
N GLY A 31 -22.90 19.39 -8.22
CA GLY A 31 -21.48 19.12 -8.40
C GLY A 31 -21.33 17.61 -8.44
N ALA A 32 -20.69 17.10 -9.49
CA ALA A 32 -20.24 15.73 -9.48
C ALA A 32 -19.41 15.60 -8.19
N LEU A 33 -19.94 14.86 -7.21
CA LEU A 33 -19.15 14.47 -6.06
C LEU A 33 -17.95 13.76 -6.65
N ALA A 34 -16.74 14.19 -6.24
CA ALA A 34 -15.52 13.54 -6.66
C ALA A 34 -15.69 12.03 -6.44
N GLN A 35 -15.49 11.26 -7.50
CA GLN A 35 -15.61 9.81 -7.41
C GLN A 35 -14.40 9.32 -6.62
N GLU A 36 -14.64 8.72 -5.46
CA GLU A 36 -13.58 8.04 -4.72
C GLU A 36 -13.04 6.87 -5.56
N PRO A 37 -11.76 6.49 -5.37
CA PRO A 37 -11.21 5.26 -5.93
C PRO A 37 -12.08 4.05 -5.60
N ASP A 38 -12.14 3.08 -6.52
CA ASP A 38 -12.90 1.84 -6.32
C ASP A 38 -12.24 0.94 -5.25
N SER A 39 -10.93 1.07 -5.03
CA SER A 39 -10.17 0.37 -3.98
C SER A 39 -9.00 1.21 -3.45
N TYR A 40 -8.52 0.87 -2.25
CA TYR A 40 -7.32 1.43 -1.65
C TYR A 40 -6.23 0.38 -1.48
N LEU A 41 -5.02 0.76 -1.87
CA LEU A 41 -3.78 0.05 -1.57
C LEU A 41 -3.20 0.55 -0.24
N ILE A 42 -2.98 -0.36 0.71
CA ILE A 42 -2.44 -0.08 2.03
C ILE A 42 -1.12 -0.85 2.20
N SER A 43 0.00 -0.13 2.24
CA SER A 43 1.35 -0.69 2.31
C SER A 43 1.98 -0.48 3.68
N TYR A 44 2.49 -1.57 4.28
CA TYR A 44 3.05 -1.58 5.62
C TYR A 44 4.09 -2.69 5.77
N GLU A 45 4.86 -2.67 6.86
CA GLU A 45 5.68 -3.81 7.28
C GLU A 45 5.11 -4.40 8.57
N ALA A 46 5.22 -5.72 8.71
CA ALA A 46 4.94 -6.38 9.98
C ALA A 46 6.09 -6.22 10.97
N THR A 47 7.33 -6.09 10.52
CA THR A 47 8.50 -5.93 11.41
C THR A 47 8.45 -4.58 12.10
N PRO A 48 8.60 -4.51 13.44
CA PRO A 48 8.38 -3.26 14.14
C PRO A 48 9.48 -2.25 13.86
N SER A 49 9.12 -0.97 13.78
CA SER A 49 10.08 0.13 13.61
C SER A 49 10.51 0.75 14.95
N ALA A 50 9.74 0.53 16.01
CA ALA A 50 9.98 1.12 17.33
C ALA A 50 9.49 0.22 18.47
N GLY A 51 9.94 0.51 19.70
CA GLY A 51 9.38 -0.09 20.93
C GLY A 51 9.96 -1.45 21.33
N PHE A 52 10.86 -2.04 20.54
CA PHE A 52 11.45 -3.35 20.82
C PHE A 52 12.99 -3.35 20.68
N ASP A 53 13.66 -4.11 21.54
CA ASP A 53 15.07 -4.48 21.39
C ASP A 53 15.15 -5.87 20.73
N LEU A 54 15.52 -5.90 19.44
CA LEU A 54 15.42 -7.08 18.57
C LEU A 54 16.77 -7.35 17.86
N PRO A 55 17.80 -7.81 18.58
CA PRO A 55 19.13 -8.01 17.99
C PRO A 55 19.15 -9.02 16.83
N LYS A 56 18.24 -10.01 16.81
CA LYS A 56 18.15 -10.94 15.66
C LYS A 56 17.48 -10.31 14.44
N LEU A 57 16.61 -9.31 14.62
CA LEU A 57 15.97 -8.61 13.51
C LEU A 57 16.99 -7.78 12.71
N GLU A 58 17.98 -7.18 13.38
CA GLU A 58 19.06 -6.43 12.70
C GLU A 58 19.84 -7.31 11.71
N ALA A 59 20.06 -8.58 12.07
CA ALA A 59 20.73 -9.56 11.23
C ALA A 59 19.79 -10.32 10.27
N ALA A 60 18.48 -10.19 10.43
CA ALA A 60 17.49 -10.93 9.65
C ALA A 60 17.49 -10.51 8.19
N GLY A 61 17.67 -11.49 7.30
CA GLY A 61 17.57 -11.30 5.86
C GLY A 61 16.12 -11.19 5.39
N TYR A 62 15.93 -10.93 4.08
CA TYR A 62 14.61 -10.80 3.49
C TYR A 62 13.71 -12.02 3.77
N SER A 63 14.24 -13.24 3.61
CA SER A 63 13.47 -14.47 3.82
C SER A 63 12.92 -14.62 5.24
N ASP A 64 13.71 -14.23 6.25
CA ASP A 64 13.30 -14.31 7.66
C ASP A 64 12.19 -13.29 7.95
N ARG A 65 12.34 -12.08 7.40
CA ARG A 65 11.34 -11.01 7.52
C ARG A 65 10.05 -11.35 6.77
N ALA A 66 10.15 -11.94 5.58
CA ALA A 66 9.01 -12.40 4.79
C ALA A 66 8.27 -13.55 5.50
N ALA A 67 8.99 -14.50 6.09
CA ALA A 67 8.38 -15.56 6.89
C ALA A 67 7.66 -15.02 8.13
N PHE A 68 8.23 -14.00 8.78
CA PHE A 68 7.57 -13.30 9.88
C PHE A 68 6.33 -12.52 9.41
N ALA A 69 6.42 -11.79 8.30
CA ALA A 69 5.29 -11.06 7.72
C ALA A 69 4.14 -12.00 7.35
N ALA A 70 4.44 -13.19 6.79
CA ALA A 70 3.43 -14.21 6.51
C ALA A 70 2.70 -14.69 7.77
N LYS A 71 3.42 -14.89 8.88
CA LYS A 71 2.79 -15.23 10.16
C LYS A 71 1.94 -14.10 10.71
N ALA A 72 2.43 -12.86 10.64
CA ALA A 72 1.66 -11.70 11.08
C ALA A 72 0.39 -11.51 10.23
N LEU A 73 0.47 -11.76 8.92
CA LEU A 73 -0.68 -11.77 8.02
C LEU A 73 -1.71 -12.82 8.42
N GLU A 74 -1.29 -14.04 8.78
CA GLU A 74 -2.21 -15.10 9.19
C GLU A 74 -2.81 -14.85 10.59
N GLU A 75 -1.99 -14.41 11.55
CA GLU A 75 -2.35 -14.44 12.97
C GLU A 75 -2.79 -13.08 13.53
N ILE A 76 -2.35 -11.96 12.94
CA ILE A 76 -2.49 -10.62 13.51
C ILE A 76 -3.37 -9.73 12.64
N VAL A 77 -3.13 -9.65 11.33
CA VAL A 77 -3.87 -8.74 10.42
C VAL A 77 -5.40 -8.93 10.50
N PRO A 78 -5.97 -10.15 10.50
CA PRO A 78 -7.41 -10.34 10.64
C PRO A 78 -7.96 -9.78 11.96
N LYS A 79 -7.21 -9.91 13.06
CA LYS A 79 -7.62 -9.37 14.37
C LYS A 79 -7.63 -7.83 14.37
N ILE A 80 -6.71 -7.21 13.63
CA ILE A 80 -6.69 -5.75 13.45
C ILE A 80 -7.92 -5.32 12.65
N ALA A 81 -8.21 -5.99 11.53
CA ALA A 81 -9.39 -5.71 10.70
C ALA A 81 -10.69 -5.81 11.51
N ASP A 82 -10.87 -6.90 12.26
CA ASP A 82 -12.01 -7.11 13.16
C ASP A 82 -12.13 -5.97 14.19
N ALA A 83 -11.01 -5.58 14.82
CA ALA A 83 -11.01 -4.54 15.84
C ALA A 83 -11.39 -3.16 15.29
N VAL A 84 -11.05 -2.84 14.03
CA VAL A 84 -11.43 -1.58 13.39
C VAL A 84 -12.78 -1.64 12.65
N GLY A 85 -13.43 -2.81 12.64
CA GLY A 85 -14.74 -3.02 12.05
C GLY A 85 -14.75 -3.25 10.54
N ILE A 86 -13.66 -3.80 9.99
CA ILE A 86 -13.54 -4.12 8.56
C ILE A 86 -13.74 -5.62 8.36
N ASP A 87 -14.56 -6.00 7.38
CA ASP A 87 -14.71 -7.39 6.99
C ASP A 87 -13.43 -7.85 6.26
N SER A 88 -12.80 -8.91 6.77
CA SER A 88 -11.63 -9.53 6.13
C SER A 88 -11.88 -9.99 4.69
N ASN A 89 -13.13 -10.21 4.28
CA ASN A 89 -13.48 -10.54 2.90
C ASN A 89 -13.31 -9.35 1.93
N ASP A 90 -13.28 -8.12 2.45
CA ASP A 90 -13.04 -6.90 1.67
C ASP A 90 -11.54 -6.60 1.53
N LEU A 91 -10.68 -7.48 2.07
CA LEU A 91 -9.22 -7.33 2.09
C LEU A 91 -8.55 -8.47 1.32
N ASP A 92 -7.76 -8.11 0.31
CA ASP A 92 -6.79 -9.02 -0.31
C ASP A 92 -5.38 -8.59 0.08
N THR A 93 -4.63 -9.44 0.76
CA THR A 93 -3.32 -9.07 1.31
C THR A 93 -2.26 -10.09 0.97
N GLU A 94 -1.13 -9.59 0.47
CA GLU A 94 0.01 -10.40 0.08
C GLU A 94 1.28 -9.96 0.83
N VAL A 95 2.17 -10.92 1.09
CA VAL A 95 3.56 -10.63 1.44
C VAL A 95 4.33 -10.37 0.16
N THR A 96 4.80 -9.14 -0.02
CA THR A 96 5.44 -8.67 -1.25
C THR A 96 6.74 -7.93 -0.95
N PRO A 97 7.64 -7.77 -1.92
CA PRO A 97 8.77 -6.88 -1.74
C PRO A 97 8.29 -5.42 -1.74
N GLY A 98 8.63 -4.65 -0.71
CA GLY A 98 8.47 -3.19 -0.68
C GLY A 98 9.82 -2.51 -0.60
N GLY A 99 9.95 -1.31 -1.16
CA GLY A 99 11.22 -0.60 -1.23
C GLY A 99 11.15 0.80 -0.64
N TYR A 100 12.15 1.15 0.15
CA TYR A 100 12.35 2.51 0.64
C TYR A 100 13.85 2.83 0.70
N LEU A 101 14.24 4.03 0.23
CA LEU A 101 15.63 4.50 0.22
C LEU A 101 16.63 3.47 -0.36
N LEU A 102 16.31 2.91 -1.52
CA LEU A 102 17.11 1.89 -2.23
C LEU A 102 17.32 0.57 -1.48
N LYS A 103 16.46 0.27 -0.51
CA LYS A 103 16.45 -1.02 0.18
C LYS A 103 15.09 -1.68 0.05
N THR A 104 15.08 -2.85 -0.59
CA THR A 104 13.95 -3.77 -0.61
C THR A 104 13.89 -4.54 0.71
N ASN A 105 12.68 -4.61 1.27
CA ASN A 105 12.35 -5.31 2.49
C ASN A 105 11.06 -6.12 2.28
N ALA A 106 10.78 -7.06 3.19
CA ALA A 106 9.51 -7.77 3.17
C ALA A 106 8.42 -6.86 3.70
N SER A 107 7.41 -6.62 2.88
CA SER A 107 6.27 -5.77 3.17
C SER A 107 4.97 -6.58 3.04
N LEU A 108 3.89 -5.99 3.55
CA LEU A 108 2.53 -6.43 3.32
C LEU A 108 1.84 -5.36 2.49
N GLN A 109 1.18 -5.80 1.42
CA GLN A 109 0.36 -4.95 0.58
C GLN A 109 -1.06 -5.47 0.64
N THR A 110 -1.97 -4.65 1.15
CA THR A 110 -3.40 -4.93 1.16
C THR A 110 -4.06 -4.10 0.06
N GLU A 111 -4.85 -4.74 -0.80
CA GLU A 111 -5.90 -4.09 -1.58
C GLU A 111 -7.23 -4.21 -0.82
N ALA A 112 -7.95 -3.10 -0.68
CA ALA A 112 -9.17 -3.04 0.11
C ALA A 112 -10.29 -2.30 -0.62
N GLU A 113 -11.45 -2.95 -0.78
CA GLU A 113 -12.69 -2.37 -1.34
C GLU A 113 -13.49 -1.67 -0.22
N ILE A 114 -12.92 -0.61 0.36
CA ILE A 114 -13.47 0.10 1.53
C ILE A 114 -13.45 1.62 1.30
N SER A 115 -14.16 2.37 2.15
CA SER A 115 -14.13 3.84 2.08
C SER A 115 -12.78 4.42 2.49
N SER A 116 -12.53 5.68 2.10
CA SER A 116 -11.30 6.40 2.48
C SER A 116 -11.09 6.47 4.00
N ASP A 117 -12.16 6.70 4.76
CA ASP A 117 -12.12 6.79 6.23
C ASP A 117 -11.82 5.42 6.87
N GLU A 118 -12.34 4.34 6.29
CA GLU A 118 -12.03 2.97 6.73
C GLU A 118 -10.57 2.61 6.43
N ALA A 119 -10.05 2.98 5.25
CA ALA A 119 -8.64 2.79 4.92
C ALA A 119 -7.71 3.53 5.89
N ASP A 120 -8.07 4.77 6.27
CA ASP A 120 -7.35 5.55 7.28
C ASP A 120 -7.35 4.89 8.65
N ARG A 121 -8.51 4.40 9.08
CA ARG A 121 -8.67 3.72 10.37
C ARG A 121 -7.90 2.41 10.40
N PHE A 122 -7.95 1.63 9.31
CA PHE A 122 -7.21 0.38 9.20
C PHE A 122 -5.71 0.61 9.22
N ALA A 123 -5.22 1.57 8.42
CA ALA A 123 -3.82 1.97 8.42
C ALA A 123 -3.35 2.45 9.80
N ALA A 124 -4.21 3.14 10.56
CA ALA A 124 -3.91 3.52 11.93
C ALA A 124 -3.83 2.30 12.87
N GLY A 125 -4.74 1.33 12.74
CA GLY A 125 -4.70 0.09 13.51
C GLY A 125 -3.45 -0.75 13.23
N LEU A 126 -3.10 -0.90 11.94
CA LEU A 126 -1.88 -1.55 11.48
C LEU A 126 -0.63 -0.87 12.05
N GLY A 127 -0.55 0.45 11.89
CA GLY A 127 0.60 1.23 12.36
C GLY A 127 0.76 1.22 13.88
N TYR A 128 -0.36 1.25 14.62
CA TYR A 128 -0.38 1.13 16.07
C TYR A 128 0.15 -0.22 16.55
N VAL A 129 -0.44 -1.32 16.07
CA VAL A 129 -0.09 -2.68 16.50
C VAL A 129 1.33 -3.06 16.07
N PHE A 130 1.71 -2.78 14.82
CA PHE A 130 3.04 -3.11 14.29
C PHE A 130 4.11 -2.06 14.62
N ARG A 131 3.81 -1.04 15.44
CA ARG A 131 4.75 0.03 15.81
C ARG A 131 5.47 0.64 14.61
N GLN A 132 4.72 0.95 13.54
CA GLN A 132 5.26 1.57 12.32
C GLN A 132 5.29 3.09 12.47
N TYR A 133 6.30 3.77 11.92
CA TYR A 133 6.27 5.25 11.88
C TYR A 133 5.19 5.77 10.93
N SER A 134 4.89 5.01 9.88
CA SER A 134 3.85 5.34 8.92
C SER A 134 3.37 4.11 8.17
N VAL A 135 2.08 4.11 7.81
CA VAL A 135 1.47 3.20 6.84
C VAL A 135 1.03 4.03 5.64
N LEU A 136 1.37 3.59 4.43
CA LEU A 136 1.00 4.29 3.20
C LEU A 136 -0.38 3.83 2.74
N VAL A 137 -1.29 4.77 2.54
CA VAL A 137 -2.60 4.53 1.91
C VAL A 137 -2.61 5.25 0.57
N SER A 138 -2.95 4.54 -0.50
CA SER A 138 -3.07 5.10 -1.83
C SER A 138 -4.27 4.56 -2.58
N GLY A 139 -5.04 5.43 -3.22
CA GLY A 139 -6.10 5.04 -4.17
C GLY A 139 -5.69 5.48 -5.56
N LEU A 140 -5.55 4.51 -6.48
CA LEU A 140 -5.13 4.76 -7.85
C LEU A 140 -6.27 5.33 -8.69
N ASP A 141 -5.91 5.94 -9.82
CA ASP A 141 -6.83 6.51 -10.80
C ASP A 141 -7.80 7.57 -10.25
N ASP A 142 -7.37 8.34 -9.24
CA ASP A 142 -8.07 9.54 -8.79
C ASP A 142 -7.66 10.74 -9.64
N GLU A 143 -8.56 11.15 -10.55
CA GLU A 143 -8.36 12.28 -11.46
C GLU A 143 -8.19 13.64 -10.75
N ASN A 144 -8.58 13.75 -9.48
CA ASN A 144 -8.46 14.98 -8.69
C ASN A 144 -7.15 15.03 -7.89
N ALA A 145 -6.41 13.93 -7.83
CA ALA A 145 -5.18 13.84 -7.06
C ALA A 145 -3.95 14.31 -7.85
N THR A 146 -2.89 14.68 -7.13
CA THR A 146 -1.67 15.26 -7.71
C THR A 146 -0.47 14.31 -7.73
N THR A 147 -0.48 13.26 -6.89
CA THR A 147 0.58 12.26 -6.87
C THR A 147 0.51 11.43 -8.14
N GLY A 148 1.56 11.47 -8.96
CA GLY A 148 1.67 10.58 -10.11
C GLY A 148 1.95 9.15 -9.65
N TYR A 149 1.39 8.16 -10.33
CA TYR A 149 1.76 6.76 -10.13
C TYR A 149 2.20 6.13 -11.45
N VAL A 150 3.04 5.10 -11.36
CA VAL A 150 3.47 4.26 -12.49
C VAL A 150 3.51 2.80 -12.04
N VAL A 151 2.88 1.93 -12.82
CA VAL A 151 2.88 0.48 -12.58
C VAL A 151 3.86 -0.18 -13.54
N VAL A 152 4.83 -0.87 -12.97
CA VAL A 152 5.86 -1.64 -13.65
C VAL A 152 5.52 -3.12 -13.46
N THR A 153 4.95 -3.74 -14.49
CA THR A 153 4.54 -5.15 -14.46
C THR A 153 5.66 -6.05 -14.96
N PHE A 154 6.01 -7.04 -14.15
CA PHE A 154 6.92 -8.12 -14.53
C PHE A 154 6.15 -9.29 -15.14
N PRO A 155 6.83 -10.18 -15.90
CA PRO A 155 6.22 -11.44 -16.33
C PRO A 155 5.67 -12.24 -15.13
N ASP A 156 4.65 -13.07 -15.38
CA ASP A 156 4.00 -13.88 -14.34
C ASP A 156 5.01 -14.63 -13.46
N LYS A 157 4.90 -14.43 -12.14
CA LYS A 157 5.73 -15.01 -11.08
C LYS A 157 7.22 -14.70 -11.20
N ALA A 158 7.55 -13.56 -11.79
CA ALA A 158 8.94 -13.13 -11.96
C ALA A 158 9.38 -12.07 -10.94
N LEU A 159 8.44 -11.44 -10.22
CA LEU A 159 8.79 -10.44 -9.21
C LEU A 159 9.13 -11.11 -7.87
N ASP A 160 10.42 -11.29 -7.60
CA ASP A 160 10.95 -11.64 -6.28
C ASP A 160 11.75 -10.47 -5.66
N ASP A 161 12.28 -10.66 -4.45
CA ASP A 161 13.04 -9.64 -3.72
C ASP A 161 14.27 -9.13 -4.50
N LYS A 162 14.93 -10.01 -5.24
CA LYS A 162 16.15 -9.69 -5.98
C LYS A 162 15.84 -8.94 -7.27
N VAL A 163 14.81 -9.38 -8.00
CA VAL A 163 14.32 -8.69 -9.19
C VAL A 163 13.80 -7.32 -8.80
N ALA A 164 13.05 -7.24 -7.70
CA ALA A 164 12.50 -6.00 -7.19
C ALA A 164 13.61 -4.99 -6.80
N GLN A 165 14.61 -5.44 -6.05
CA GLN A 165 15.79 -4.63 -5.69
C GLN A 165 16.57 -4.19 -6.94
N ALA A 166 16.83 -5.11 -7.87
CA ALA A 166 17.59 -4.81 -9.08
C ALA A 166 16.88 -3.77 -9.96
N PHE A 167 15.56 -3.85 -10.09
CA PHE A 167 14.80 -2.83 -10.81
C PHE A 167 14.82 -1.48 -10.08
N PHE A 168 14.68 -1.49 -8.75
CA PHE A 168 14.72 -0.27 -7.95
C PHE A 168 16.05 0.47 -8.09
N GLU A 169 17.17 -0.26 -8.03
CA GLU A 169 18.51 0.27 -8.32
C GLU A 169 18.65 0.76 -9.77
N LYS A 170 18.06 0.04 -10.73
CA LYS A 170 18.05 0.46 -12.13
C LYS A 170 17.30 1.79 -12.30
N ALA A 171 16.13 1.93 -11.71
CA ALA A 171 15.35 3.17 -11.74
C ALA A 171 16.18 4.33 -11.17
N ALA A 172 16.78 4.14 -10.00
CA ALA A 172 17.63 5.15 -9.37
C ALA A 172 18.89 5.51 -10.19
N SER A 173 19.42 4.56 -10.98
CA SER A 173 20.53 4.81 -11.90
C SER A 173 20.14 5.67 -13.11
N VAL A 174 18.86 5.66 -13.49
CA VAL A 174 18.32 6.50 -14.57
C VAL A 174 18.13 7.93 -14.07
N ASP A 175 17.51 8.08 -12.90
CA ASP A 175 17.41 9.34 -12.18
C ASP A 175 17.31 9.06 -10.67
N LYS A 176 18.10 9.77 -9.87
CA LYS A 176 18.13 9.61 -8.40
C LYS A 176 16.76 9.83 -7.74
N GLY A 177 15.88 10.63 -8.35
CA GLY A 177 14.52 10.88 -7.88
C GLY A 177 13.64 9.63 -7.88
N LEU A 178 14.00 8.59 -8.64
CA LEU A 178 13.27 7.32 -8.70
C LEU A 178 13.67 6.34 -7.59
N GLY A 179 14.65 6.71 -6.75
CA GLY A 179 15.14 5.90 -5.63
C GLY A 179 14.37 6.06 -4.31
N GLY A 180 13.23 6.76 -4.33
CA GLY A 180 12.46 7.11 -3.12
C GLY A 180 11.78 5.92 -2.47
N GLY A 181 11.02 5.15 -3.26
CA GLY A 181 10.35 3.94 -2.79
C GLY A 181 9.40 3.35 -3.83
N TYR A 182 8.95 2.14 -3.58
CA TYR A 182 7.92 1.44 -4.34
C TYR A 182 7.16 0.48 -3.42
N THR A 183 5.94 0.13 -3.81
CA THR A 183 5.18 -0.97 -3.22
C THR A 183 4.96 -2.05 -4.27
N ALA A 184 4.52 -3.24 -3.89
CA ALA A 184 4.25 -4.30 -4.86
C ALA A 184 2.98 -5.09 -4.51
N PHE A 185 2.27 -5.53 -5.54
CA PHE A 185 1.10 -6.41 -5.45
C PHE A 185 1.11 -7.37 -6.64
N GLY A 186 1.05 -8.69 -6.39
CA GLY A 186 1.33 -9.68 -7.42
C GLY A 186 2.70 -9.49 -8.08
N ASP A 187 2.72 -9.36 -9.41
CA ASP A 187 3.93 -9.14 -10.22
C ASP A 187 4.16 -7.67 -10.60
N ASP A 188 3.46 -6.75 -9.93
CA ASP A 188 3.53 -5.31 -10.19
C ASP A 188 4.36 -4.59 -9.13
N GLN A 189 5.31 -3.76 -9.57
CA GLN A 189 5.89 -2.71 -8.74
C GLN A 189 5.18 -1.39 -9.02
N ILE A 190 4.67 -0.76 -7.97
CA ILE A 190 3.90 0.48 -8.02
C ILE A 190 4.78 1.58 -7.43
N PHE A 191 5.11 2.56 -8.27
CA PHE A 191 5.89 3.73 -7.89
C PHE A 191 4.96 4.92 -7.74
N LEU A 192 5.02 5.58 -6.59
CA LEU A 192 4.22 6.76 -6.28
C LEU A 192 5.14 7.98 -6.16
N ASN A 193 4.87 9.00 -6.98
CA ASN A 193 5.56 10.29 -6.94
C ASN A 193 4.96 11.18 -5.83
N VAL A 194 4.99 10.70 -4.59
CA VAL A 194 4.24 11.26 -3.46
C VAL A 194 4.59 12.73 -3.26
N VAL A 195 3.55 13.56 -3.18
CA VAL A 195 3.64 14.99 -2.95
C VAL A 195 3.69 15.28 -1.45
N GLY A 196 4.69 16.06 -1.02
CA GLY A 196 4.81 16.51 0.36
C GLY A 196 3.93 17.71 0.68
N ASP A 197 3.95 18.15 1.93
CA ASP A 197 3.14 19.27 2.43
C ASP A 197 3.46 20.61 1.74
N ASP A 198 4.64 20.73 1.13
CA ASP A 198 5.05 21.90 0.34
C ASP A 198 4.49 21.91 -1.09
N GLY A 199 3.67 20.90 -1.43
CA GLY A 199 3.07 20.73 -2.74
C GLY A 199 4.02 20.21 -3.81
N LYS A 200 5.23 19.74 -3.44
CA LYS A 200 6.21 19.20 -4.37
C LYS A 200 6.42 17.70 -4.18
N PRO A 201 6.67 16.95 -5.26
CA PRO A 201 7.00 15.53 -5.15
C PRO A 201 8.33 15.30 -4.43
N TYR A 202 8.40 14.31 -3.54
CA TYR A 202 9.63 13.94 -2.83
C TYR A 202 10.76 13.49 -3.77
N SER A 203 10.43 13.00 -4.96
CA SER A 203 11.42 12.65 -5.99
C SER A 203 12.17 13.86 -6.55
N GLY A 204 11.60 15.07 -6.42
CA GLY A 204 12.05 16.27 -7.14
C GLY A 204 11.73 16.28 -8.64
N LEU A 205 10.98 15.29 -9.13
CA LEU A 205 10.55 15.16 -10.53
C LEU A 205 9.06 15.49 -10.65
N ASP A 206 8.67 16.16 -11.74
CA ASP A 206 7.25 16.20 -12.12
C ASP A 206 6.77 14.82 -12.60
N ASN A 207 5.45 14.62 -12.68
CA ASN A 207 4.87 13.32 -13.03
C ASN A 207 5.27 12.84 -14.43
N ALA A 208 5.52 13.75 -15.37
CA ALA A 208 5.92 13.39 -16.73
C ALA A 208 7.38 12.89 -16.75
N ALA A 209 8.29 13.57 -16.05
CA ALA A 209 9.67 13.15 -15.87
C ALA A 209 9.77 11.83 -15.08
N PHE A 210 8.93 11.66 -14.06
CA PHE A 210 8.84 10.43 -13.28
C PHE A 210 8.45 9.22 -14.16
N LEU A 211 7.38 9.35 -14.95
CA LEU A 211 6.96 8.33 -15.92
C LEU A 211 8.02 8.06 -16.99
N ALA A 212 8.62 9.10 -17.56
CA ALA A 212 9.65 8.95 -18.58
C ALA A 212 10.88 8.20 -18.03
N GLY A 213 11.27 8.49 -16.78
CA GLY A 213 12.37 7.84 -16.10
C GLY A 213 12.11 6.35 -15.85
N LEU A 214 10.94 5.99 -15.32
CA LEU A 214 10.56 4.59 -15.11
C LEU A 214 10.37 3.82 -16.43
N THR A 215 9.83 4.47 -17.46
CA THR A 215 9.74 3.90 -18.82
C THR A 215 11.12 3.58 -19.37
N LYS A 216 12.08 4.50 -19.21
CA LYS A 216 13.46 4.28 -19.61
C LYS A 216 14.09 3.14 -18.80
N ALA A 217 13.91 3.12 -17.48
CA ALA A 217 14.40 2.05 -16.62
C ALA A 217 13.88 0.67 -17.08
N ALA A 218 12.57 0.52 -17.32
CA ALA A 218 11.96 -0.70 -17.85
C ALA A 218 12.48 -1.09 -19.25
N SER A 219 12.70 -0.12 -20.13
CA SER A 219 13.22 -0.39 -21.48
C SER A 219 14.67 -0.93 -21.47
N GLU A 220 15.48 -0.43 -20.54
CA GLU A 220 16.89 -0.78 -20.35
C GLU A 220 17.09 -1.94 -19.36
N PHE A 221 16.04 -2.39 -18.68
CA PHE A 221 16.11 -3.51 -17.76
C PHE A 221 16.24 -4.82 -18.53
N GLY A 222 17.14 -5.69 -18.07
CA GLY A 222 17.34 -7.01 -18.64
C GLY A 222 16.19 -7.97 -18.31
N PRO A 223 16.33 -9.27 -18.66
CA PRO A 223 15.40 -10.29 -18.19
C PRO A 223 15.42 -10.45 -16.65
N PRO A 224 14.26 -10.68 -15.99
CA PRO A 224 12.91 -10.70 -16.56
C PRO A 224 12.46 -9.28 -16.94
N LYS A 225 12.09 -9.08 -18.20
CA LYS A 225 11.86 -7.74 -18.76
C LYS A 225 10.48 -7.23 -18.36
N PRO A 226 10.38 -6.13 -17.58
CA PRO A 226 9.10 -5.55 -17.23
C PRO A 226 8.55 -4.66 -18.36
N THR A 227 7.29 -4.28 -18.20
CA THR A 227 6.60 -3.29 -19.03
C THR A 227 5.89 -2.26 -18.15
N ILE A 228 5.70 -1.05 -18.66
CA ILE A 228 4.77 -0.10 -18.04
C ILE A 228 3.35 -0.51 -18.43
N SER A 229 2.56 -0.94 -17.45
CA SER A 229 1.18 -1.41 -17.65
C SER A 229 0.14 -0.35 -17.31
N GLY A 230 0.50 0.61 -16.46
CA GLY A 230 -0.39 1.69 -16.02
C GLY A 230 0.39 2.93 -15.57
N SER A 231 -0.27 4.08 -15.66
CA SER A 231 0.21 5.34 -15.10
C SER A 231 -0.94 6.32 -15.01
N GLY A 232 -0.95 7.15 -13.98
CA GLY A 232 -2.00 8.15 -13.77
C GLY A 232 -1.73 8.98 -12.54
N THR A 233 -2.81 9.45 -11.92
CA THR A 233 -2.78 10.15 -10.64
C THR A 233 -3.42 9.29 -9.55
N ALA A 234 -2.95 9.43 -8.33
CA ALA A 234 -3.40 8.68 -7.18
C ALA A 234 -3.53 9.60 -5.97
N THR A 235 -4.48 9.32 -5.10
CA THR A 235 -4.35 9.77 -3.71
C THR A 235 -3.22 8.98 -3.07
N ALA A 236 -2.39 9.63 -2.26
CA ALA A 236 -1.33 8.97 -1.51
C ALA A 236 -1.09 9.75 -0.22
N ARG A 237 -1.13 9.06 0.91
CA ARG A 237 -0.95 9.69 2.23
C ARG A 237 -0.34 8.71 3.22
N PHE A 238 0.49 9.25 4.12
CA PHE A 238 1.08 8.50 5.22
C PHE A 238 0.24 8.69 6.48
N ILE A 239 -0.28 7.58 7.00
CA ILE A 239 -0.93 7.52 8.31
C ILE A 239 0.16 7.15 9.32
N GLY A 240 0.60 8.12 10.11
CA GLY A 240 1.83 7.99 10.88
C GLY A 240 1.76 8.42 12.34
N ASN A 241 2.77 7.99 13.09
CA ASN A 241 3.03 8.38 14.46
C ASN A 241 4.55 8.58 14.67
N GLU A 242 4.93 9.68 15.28
CA GLU A 242 6.33 9.93 15.63
C GLU A 242 6.65 9.30 17.00
N TRP A 243 7.04 8.02 17.02
CA TRP A 243 7.21 7.26 18.28
C TRP A 243 8.14 7.91 19.31
N ASP A 244 9.14 8.69 18.88
CA ASP A 244 10.04 9.40 19.77
C ASP A 244 9.37 10.57 20.53
N LYS A 245 8.32 11.15 19.95
CA LYS A 245 7.55 12.27 20.54
C LYS A 245 6.19 11.83 21.08
N GLN A 246 5.68 10.74 20.54
CA GLN A 246 4.37 10.14 20.79
C GLN A 246 4.57 8.64 21.10
N PRO A 247 5.16 8.30 22.27
CA PRO A 247 5.57 6.94 22.59
C PRO A 247 4.39 5.98 22.80
N MET A 248 3.19 6.52 23.03
CA MET A 248 1.98 5.73 23.21
C MET A 248 1.20 5.55 21.91
N GLY A 249 1.70 6.06 20.77
CA GLY A 249 0.98 5.95 19.49
C GLY A 249 -0.13 6.99 19.35
N GLU A 250 0.02 8.15 19.98
CA GLU A 250 -1.03 9.16 20.15
C GLU A 250 -1.68 9.59 18.83
N ALA A 251 -0.92 9.74 17.73
CA ALA A 251 -1.49 10.08 16.44
C ALA A 251 -2.38 8.97 15.87
N TYR A 252 -2.00 7.71 16.06
CA TYR A 252 -2.85 6.56 15.69
C TYR A 252 -4.07 6.47 16.58
N ILE A 253 -3.91 6.57 17.90
CA ILE A 253 -5.00 6.55 18.88
C ILE A 253 -6.06 7.62 18.55
N ALA A 254 -5.63 8.83 18.14
CA ALA A 254 -6.56 9.89 17.75
C ALA A 254 -7.45 9.50 16.55
N LYS A 255 -6.89 8.81 15.54
CA LYS A 255 -7.65 8.28 14.40
C LYS A 255 -8.54 7.09 14.76
N LEU A 256 -8.22 6.39 15.85
CA LEU A 256 -8.96 5.23 16.37
C LEU A 256 -10.05 5.60 17.40
N GLY A 257 -10.40 6.89 17.49
CA GLY A 257 -11.47 7.37 18.39
C GLY A 257 -11.02 7.71 19.81
N GLY A 258 -9.72 7.77 20.07
CA GLY A 258 -9.13 8.15 21.35
C GLY A 258 -8.83 6.96 22.27
N ALA A 259 -8.03 7.20 23.31
CA ALA A 259 -7.45 6.14 24.16
C ALA A 259 -8.49 5.28 24.90
N GLU A 260 -9.68 5.84 25.16
CA GLU A 260 -10.76 5.14 25.86
C GLU A 260 -11.71 4.40 24.91
N SER A 261 -11.46 4.46 23.59
CA SER A 261 -12.32 3.80 22.61
C SER A 261 -12.23 2.28 22.73
N ASP A 262 -13.33 1.60 22.43
CA ASP A 262 -13.36 0.14 22.43
C ASP A 262 -12.43 -0.45 21.36
N VAL A 263 -12.21 0.30 20.26
CA VAL A 263 -11.25 -0.05 19.20
C VAL A 263 -9.83 -0.10 19.74
N VAL A 264 -9.38 0.93 20.48
CA VAL A 264 -8.02 0.95 21.06
C VAL A 264 -7.84 -0.18 22.07
N LYS A 265 -8.83 -0.42 22.95
CA LYS A 265 -8.79 -1.54 23.91
C LYS A 265 -8.69 -2.90 23.22
N ALA A 266 -9.40 -3.09 22.11
CA ALA A 266 -9.30 -4.30 21.32
C ALA A 266 -7.91 -4.43 20.69
N LEU A 267 -7.38 -3.35 20.12
CA LEU A 267 -6.05 -3.32 19.52
C LEU A 267 -4.92 -3.52 20.54
N ASP A 268 -5.06 -3.09 21.79
CA ASP A 268 -4.09 -3.37 22.85
C ASP A 268 -3.93 -4.88 23.11
N ALA A 269 -5.04 -5.63 23.05
CA ALA A 269 -4.99 -7.09 23.17
C ALA A 269 -4.30 -7.72 21.95
N VAL A 270 -4.51 -7.18 20.74
CA VAL A 270 -3.84 -7.62 19.52
C VAL A 270 -2.35 -7.28 19.54
N GLU A 271 -1.99 -6.10 20.04
CA GLU A 271 -0.60 -5.67 20.24
C GLU A 271 0.14 -6.61 21.19
N ALA A 272 -0.51 -7.03 22.29
CA ALA A 272 0.07 -8.00 23.21
C ALA A 272 0.33 -9.37 22.57
N ASP A 273 -0.53 -9.82 21.64
CA ASP A 273 -0.30 -11.04 20.87
C ASP A 273 0.83 -10.88 19.84
N TYR A 274 0.85 -9.75 19.14
CA TYR A 274 1.92 -9.38 18.22
C TYR A 274 3.29 -9.30 18.94
N ALA A 275 3.34 -8.71 20.13
CA ALA A 275 4.55 -8.63 20.94
C ALA A 275 5.11 -10.04 21.24
N LYS A 276 4.25 -11.01 21.62
CA LYS A 276 4.70 -12.40 21.83
C LYS A 276 5.28 -13.02 20.55
N LEU A 277 4.66 -12.74 19.40
CA LEU A 277 5.12 -13.23 18.10
C LEU A 277 6.50 -12.63 17.73
N VAL A 278 6.68 -11.34 17.97
CA VAL A 278 7.97 -10.64 17.81
C VAL A 278 9.04 -11.25 18.70
N GLU A 279 8.76 -11.42 20.00
CA GLU A 279 9.71 -11.99 20.95
C GLU A 279 10.12 -13.41 20.59
N ALA A 280 9.15 -14.26 20.23
CA ALA A 280 9.42 -15.65 19.83
C ALA A 280 10.29 -15.75 18.56
N THR A 281 10.24 -14.74 17.68
CA THR A 281 10.95 -14.75 16.40
C THR A 281 12.32 -14.07 16.50
N PHE A 282 12.41 -12.93 17.20
CA PHE A 282 13.55 -12.01 17.08
C PHE A 282 14.30 -11.71 18.40
N LYS A 283 13.83 -12.19 19.56
CA LYS A 283 14.65 -12.23 20.79
C LYS A 283 15.42 -13.55 20.86
#